data_AF-A0A5C7AUM3-F1
#
_entry.id   AF-A0A5C7AUM3-F1
#
_cell.length_a   1.000
_cell.length_b   1.000
_cell.length_c   1.000
_cell.angle_alpha   90.00
_cell.angle_beta   90.00
_cell.angle_gamma   90.00
#
_symmetry.space_group_name_H-M   'P 1'
#
loop_
_entity.id
_entity.type
_entity.pdbx_description
1 polymer ?
#
loop_
_entity_poly.entity_id
_entity_poly.type
_entity_poly.pdbx_seq_one_letter_code
_entity_poly.pdbx_strand_id
1 'polypeptide(L)'
;MGVFLFEIEPINNDVDDFVWVVAGYLPFVYLDKSVTSAQEAVAIYCQLMYDWVDNVINQNSLEACFPVPIEPTFENAQLLKLRIDILKEVFFDED
;
A
#
# COMPACT_ATOMS: atom_id res chain seq x y z
N MET A 1 -2.76 -3.33 -11.57
CA MET A 1 -2.77 -3.66 -10.14
C MET A 1 -3.82 -4.74 -9.93
N GLY A 2 -3.54 -5.72 -9.08
CA GLY A 2 -4.50 -6.72 -8.64
C GLY A 2 -4.73 -6.57 -7.13
N VAL A 3 -5.98 -6.75 -6.72
CA VAL A 3 -6.41 -6.73 -5.32
C VAL A 3 -7.07 -8.08 -5.05
N PHE A 4 -6.54 -8.80 -4.08
CA PHE A 4 -6.95 -10.17 -3.77
C PHE A 4 -7.31 -10.29 -2.31
N LEU A 5 -8.38 -11.03 -2.01
CA LEU A 5 -8.69 -11.50 -0.67
C LEU A 5 -8.41 -13.01 -0.65
N PHE A 6 -7.54 -13.44 0.25
CA PHE A 6 -7.27 -14.86 0.49
C PHE A 6 -7.82 -15.26 1.84
N GLU A 7 -8.55 -16.36 1.87
CA GLU A 7 -8.71 -17.16 3.08
C GLU A 7 -7.41 -17.96 3.28
N ILE A 8 -6.91 -17.98 4.51
CA ILE A 8 -5.69 -18.70 4.90
C ILE A 8 -5.99 -19.63 6.06
N GLU A 9 -5.22 -20.72 6.17
CA GLU A 9 -5.26 -21.59 7.34
C GLU A 9 -4.32 -21.02 8.40
N PRO A 10 -4.84 -20.41 9.50
CA PRO A 10 -3.98 -19.78 10.48
C PRO A 10 -3.26 -20.83 11.32
N ILE A 11 -1.98 -20.59 11.63
CA ILE A 11 -1.17 -21.52 12.44
C ILE A 11 -1.62 -21.57 13.91
N ASN A 12 -2.32 -20.53 14.38
CA ASN A 12 -2.92 -20.42 15.70
C ASN A 12 -4.01 -19.33 15.71
N ASN A 13 -4.70 -19.14 16.85
CA ASN A 13 -5.81 -18.19 16.97
C ASN A 13 -5.40 -16.70 16.98
N ASP A 14 -4.11 -16.39 17.03
CA ASP A 14 -3.59 -15.02 17.01
C ASP A 14 -3.29 -14.53 15.58
N VAL A 15 -3.39 -15.42 14.58
CA VAL A 15 -3.22 -15.09 13.16
C VAL A 15 -4.59 -15.00 12.51
N ASP A 16 -4.79 -13.96 11.69
CA ASP A 16 -6.03 -13.78 10.94
C ASP A 16 -6.26 -14.92 9.94
N ASP A 17 -7.53 -15.23 9.70
CA ASP A 17 -8.01 -16.22 8.72
C ASP A 17 -8.17 -15.63 7.31
N PHE A 18 -8.09 -14.30 7.19
CA PHE A 18 -8.13 -13.59 5.91
C PHE A 18 -6.99 -12.58 5.80
N VAL A 19 -6.47 -12.42 4.58
CA VAL A 19 -5.49 -11.39 4.25
C VAL A 19 -5.80 -10.74 2.91
N TRP A 20 -5.74 -9.42 2.86
CA TRP A 20 -5.76 -8.67 1.62
C TRP A 20 -4.35 -8.55 1.06
N VAL A 21 -4.21 -8.82 -0.24
CA VAL A 21 -2.96 -8.65 -0.97
C VAL A 21 -3.19 -7.64 -2.08
N VAL A 22 -2.52 -6.50 -1.99
CA VAL A 22 -2.46 -5.50 -3.08
C VAL A 22 -1.14 -5.72 -3.83
N ALA A 23 -1.23 -6.08 -5.10
CA ALA A 23 -0.10 -6.52 -5.92
C ALA A 23 -0.04 -5.82 -7.27
N GLY A 24 1.15 -5.49 -7.77
CA GLY A 24 1.31 -4.85 -9.07
C GLY A 24 2.71 -4.29 -9.31
N TYR A 25 2.81 -3.25 -10.14
CA TYR A 25 4.05 -2.54 -10.47
C TYR A 25 4.71 -1.80 -9.28
N LEU A 26 4.16 -1.94 -8.08
CA LEU A 26 4.51 -1.23 -6.87
C LEU A 26 4.65 -2.26 -5.71
N PRO A 27 5.29 -1.91 -4.58
CA PRO A 27 5.49 -2.86 -3.48
C PRO A 27 4.21 -3.56 -3.05
N PHE A 28 4.33 -4.86 -2.75
CA PHE A 28 3.24 -5.64 -2.20
C PHE A 28 2.88 -5.15 -0.80
N VAL A 29 1.58 -5.02 -0.53
CA VAL A 29 1.07 -4.72 0.81
C VAL A 29 0.12 -5.84 1.22
N TYR A 30 0.33 -6.31 2.45
CA TYR A 30 -0.57 -7.20 3.16
C TYR A 30 -1.39 -6.37 4.14
N LEU A 31 -2.71 -6.45 4.07
CA LEU A 31 -3.60 -5.81 5.03
C LEU A 31 -4.40 -6.89 5.77
N ASP A 32 -4.65 -6.62 7.04
CA ASP A 32 -5.35 -7.54 7.93
C ASP A 32 -6.86 -7.61 7.62
N LYS A 33 -7.57 -8.47 8.36
CA LYS A 33 -9.00 -8.74 8.15
C LYS A 33 -9.93 -7.58 8.48
N SER A 34 -9.44 -6.48 9.08
CA SER A 34 -10.28 -5.32 9.39
C SER A 34 -10.70 -4.54 8.15
N VAL A 35 -9.97 -4.69 7.05
CA VAL A 35 -10.31 -4.07 5.76
C VAL A 35 -11.51 -4.77 5.14
N THR A 36 -12.52 -3.98 4.78
CA THR A 36 -13.86 -4.48 4.43
C THR A 36 -14.13 -4.56 2.93
N SER A 37 -13.30 -3.93 2.10
CA SER A 37 -13.48 -3.91 0.65
C SER A 37 -12.17 -3.76 -0.14
N ALA A 38 -12.21 -4.13 -1.42
CA ALA A 38 -11.08 -3.94 -2.32
C ALA A 38 -10.75 -2.44 -2.51
N GLN A 39 -11.76 -1.58 -2.58
CA GLN A 39 -11.60 -0.13 -2.67
C GLN A 39 -10.88 0.42 -1.43
N GLU A 40 -11.29 -0.02 -0.23
CA GLU A 40 -10.63 0.36 1.02
C GLU A 40 -9.18 -0.14 1.06
N ALA A 41 -8.92 -1.37 0.61
CA ALA A 41 -7.56 -1.91 0.50
C ALA A 41 -6.66 -1.05 -0.39
N VAL A 42 -7.18 -0.58 -1.54
CA VAL A 42 -6.45 0.35 -2.43
C VAL A 42 -6.25 1.72 -1.78
N ALA A 43 -7.24 2.22 -1.02
CA ALA A 43 -7.13 3.52 -0.36
C ALA A 43 -6.04 3.50 0.72
N ILE A 44 -6.01 2.44 1.54
CA ILE A 44 -4.97 2.23 2.56
C ILE A 44 -3.60 2.07 1.90
N TYR A 45 -3.54 1.27 0.83
CA TYR A 45 -2.32 1.13 0.02
C TYR A 45 -1.77 2.49 -0.43
N CYS A 46 -2.61 3.34 -1.04
CA CYS A 46 -2.21 4.67 -1.48
C CYS A 46 -1.71 5.52 -0.31
N GLN A 47 -2.39 5.50 0.84
CA GLN A 47 -1.98 6.25 2.03
C GLN A 47 -0.59 5.82 2.52
N LEU A 48 -0.34 4.53 2.66
CA LEU A 48 0.95 4.00 3.12
C LEU A 48 2.10 4.43 2.21
N MET A 49 1.84 4.49 0.89
CA MET A 49 2.86 4.94 -0.06
C MET A 49 3.05 6.45 -0.03
N TYR A 50 2.01 7.25 0.18
CA TYR A 50 2.16 8.70 0.38
C TYR A 50 2.94 9.02 1.65
N ASP A 51 2.70 8.31 2.75
CA ASP A 51 3.45 8.52 4.01
C ASP A 51 4.95 8.29 3.79
N TRP A 52 5.32 7.26 3.01
CA TRP A 52 6.71 7.03 2.63
C TRP A 52 7.26 8.15 1.73
N VAL A 53 6.52 8.54 0.68
CA VAL A 53 6.92 9.62 -0.24
C VAL A 53 7.15 10.93 0.50
N ASP A 54 6.23 11.31 1.37
CA ASP A 54 6.29 12.56 2.13
C ASP A 54 7.48 12.56 3.08
N ASN A 55 7.76 11.44 3.76
CA ASN A 55 8.92 11.35 4.64
C ASN A 55 10.24 11.37 3.87
N VAL A 56 10.33 10.75 2.69
CA VAL A 56 11.53 10.85 1.84
C VAL A 56 11.75 12.28 1.35
N ILE A 57 10.70 12.96 0.84
CA ILE A 57 10.80 14.33 0.32
C ILE A 57 11.22 15.30 1.42
N ASN A 58 10.67 15.15 2.63
CA ASN A 58 10.93 16.04 3.75
C ASN A 58 12.17 15.63 4.58
N GLN A 59 12.89 14.57 4.19
CA GLN A 59 14.05 14.03 4.92
C GLN A 59 13.72 13.64 6.38
N ASN A 60 12.51 13.14 6.61
CA ASN A 60 12.07 12.59 7.89
C ASN A 60 12.51 11.13 8.05
N SER A 61 12.37 10.60 9.28
CA SER A 61 12.57 9.17 9.54
C SER A 61 11.54 8.31 8.80
N LEU A 62 11.97 7.15 8.30
CA LEU A 62 11.12 6.14 7.65
C LEU A 62 10.77 4.97 8.56
N GLU A 63 11.20 4.99 9.83
CA GLU A 63 11.03 3.87 10.77
C GLU A 63 9.56 3.46 10.98
N ALA A 64 8.64 4.42 10.92
CA ALA A 64 7.20 4.18 11.05
C ALA A 64 6.48 3.97 9.70
N CYS A 65 7.18 4.08 8.56
CA CYS A 65 6.58 3.89 7.25
C CYS A 65 6.45 2.41 6.92
N PHE A 66 5.46 2.08 6.08
CA PHE A 66 5.47 0.79 5.41
C PHE A 66 6.78 0.63 4.61
N PRO A 67 7.47 -0.53 4.72
CA PRO A 67 8.74 -0.72 4.05
C PRO A 67 8.57 -0.76 2.53
N VAL A 68 9.19 0.19 1.84
CA VAL A 68 9.28 0.22 0.38
C VAL A 68 10.70 -0.23 -0.02
N PRO A 69 10.87 -1.31 -0.81
CA PRO A 69 12.17 -1.92 -1.09
C PRO A 69 12.91 -1.19 -2.24
N ILE A 70 13.00 0.13 -2.17
CA ILE A 70 13.76 0.98 -3.10
C ILE A 70 14.58 1.99 -2.30
N GLU A 71 15.65 2.53 -2.88
CA GLU A 71 16.42 3.56 -2.20
C GLU A 71 15.56 4.82 -1.95
N PRO A 72 15.57 5.40 -0.73
CA PRO A 72 14.77 6.56 -0.37
C PRO A 72 15.39 7.86 -0.90
N THR A 73 15.41 8.02 -2.22
CA THR A 73 15.89 9.23 -2.89
C THR A 73 14.70 10.11 -3.30
N PHE A 74 14.93 11.41 -3.42
CA PHE A 74 13.90 12.35 -3.91
C PHE A 74 13.33 11.94 -5.27
N GLU A 75 14.19 11.47 -6.19
CA GLU A 75 13.77 11.00 -7.51
C GLU A 75 12.84 9.78 -7.41
N ASN A 76 13.20 8.78 -6.61
CA ASN A 76 12.37 7.59 -6.40
C ASN A 76 11.03 7.94 -5.74
N ALA A 77 11.02 8.87 -4.78
CA ALA A 77 9.79 9.36 -4.16
C ALA A 77 8.87 10.07 -5.16
N GLN A 78 9.40 10.92 -6.04
CA GLN A 78 8.62 11.57 -7.09
C GLN A 78 8.04 10.56 -8.10
N LEU A 79 8.84 9.56 -8.51
CA LEU A 79 8.37 8.50 -9.41
C LEU A 79 7.27 7.65 -8.78
N LEU A 80 7.41 7.32 -7.49
CA LEU A 80 6.40 6.60 -6.74
C LEU A 80 5.12 7.45 -6.60
N LYS A 81 5.26 8.73 -6.24
CA LYS A 81 4.13 9.67 -6.14
C LYS A 81 3.30 9.71 -7.42
N LEU A 82 3.95 9.91 -8.57
CA LEU A 82 3.28 9.94 -9.88
C LEU A 82 2.45 8.67 -10.13
N ARG A 83 2.99 7.50 -9.78
CA ARG A 83 2.28 6.23 -9.96
C ARG A 83 1.06 6.11 -9.05
N ILE A 84 1.16 6.58 -7.80
CA ILE A 84 0.04 6.56 -6.84
C ILE A 84 -1.04 7.56 -7.23
N ASP A 85 -0.65 8.75 -7.71
CA ASP A 85 -1.59 9.77 -8.20
C ASP A 85 -2.43 9.17 -9.35
N ILE A 86 -1.80 8.51 -10.32
CA ILE A 86 -2.51 7.81 -11.42
C ILE A 86 -3.43 6.70 -10.88
N LEU A 87 -2.98 5.92 -9.89
CA LEU A 87 -3.84 4.90 -9.29
C LEU A 87 -5.07 5.52 -8.63
N LYS A 88 -4.92 6.67 -7.98
CA LYS A 88 -6.07 7.33 -7.36
C LYS A 88 -7.08 7.81 -8.39
N GLU A 89 -6.62 8.42 -9.47
CA GLU A 89 -7.47 8.80 -10.60
C GLU A 89 -8.22 7.57 -11.16
N VAL A 90 -7.50 6.46 -11.43
CA VAL A 90 -8.11 5.27 -12.04
C VAL A 90 -9.14 4.56 -11.13
N PHE A 91 -8.92 4.54 -9.81
CA PHE A 91 -9.73 3.76 -8.87
C PHE A 91 -10.73 4.57 -8.04
N PHE A 92 -10.58 5.90 -7.97
CA PHE A 92 -11.42 6.77 -7.14
C PHE A 92 -12.02 7.99 -7.86
N ASP A 93 -11.62 8.33 -9.08
CA ASP A 93 -12.42 9.25 -9.90
C ASP A 93 -13.58 8.46 -10.53
N GLU A 94 -14.71 8.50 -9.84
CA GLU A 94 -16.02 8.17 -10.41
C GLU A 94 -16.57 9.43 -11.10
N ASP A 95 -16.72 9.37 -12.43
CA ASP A 95 -17.81 10.10 -13.13
C ASP A 95 -19.08 9.22 -13.11
#